data_AF-A0A1Y3S6R7-F1
#
_entry.id   AF-A0A1Y3S6R7-F1
#
_cell.length_a   1.000
_cell.length_b   1.000
_cell.length_c   1.000
_cell.angle_alpha   90.00
_cell.angle_beta   90.00
_cell.angle_gamma   90.00
#
_symmetry.space_group_name_H-M   'P 1'
#
loop_
_entity.id
_entity.type
_entity.pdbx_description
1 polymer ?
#
loop_
_entity_poly.entity_id
_entity_poly.type
_entity_poly.pdbx_seq_one_letter_code
_entity_poly.pdbx_strand_id
1 'polypeptide(L)'
;MTDREAQIEALWTYEISTEKVLRRAVKKGFITQAEADEFSEKLFEQLDTRKIPGFLPSPLGEKMRAEQVHVNPYVSMTEIAKEKKSSSPGYLIQSWMRSNTTIEYLRMWEKIYNPRFQEVACDELIHTVKTTGTTLTPSLWINTTQAMGMQTSRGKGGGTTAHPEIAEMFRAWLFPEFMLDLVRCYRMVQHNKVAEP
;
A
#
# COMPACT_ATOMS: atom_id res chain seq x y z
N MET A 1 -15.10 -11.46 8.53
CA MET A 1 -14.45 -10.17 8.82
C MET A 1 -14.09 -10.15 10.27
N THR A 2 -12.80 -10.28 10.57
CA THR A 2 -12.30 -10.00 11.91
C THR A 2 -12.34 -8.49 12.15
N ASP A 3 -12.58 -8.08 13.39
CA ASP A 3 -12.67 -6.66 13.80
C ASP A 3 -11.45 -5.83 13.35
N ARG A 4 -10.32 -6.51 13.19
CA ARG A 4 -9.05 -5.98 12.68
C ARG A 4 -9.06 -5.65 11.18
N GLU A 5 -9.71 -6.45 10.36
CA GLU A 5 -9.78 -6.25 8.89
C GLU A 5 -10.60 -4.99 8.56
N ALA A 6 -11.73 -4.79 9.25
CA ALA A 6 -12.57 -3.61 9.09
C ALA A 6 -11.89 -2.33 9.61
N GLN A 7 -11.04 -2.43 10.64
CA GLN A 7 -10.21 -1.32 11.12
C GLN A 7 -9.13 -0.91 10.13
N ILE A 8 -8.47 -1.88 9.48
CA ILE A 8 -7.44 -1.63 8.48
C ILE A 8 -8.04 -0.92 7.27
N GLU A 9 -9.21 -1.36 6.81
CA GLU A 9 -9.90 -0.80 5.65
C GLU A 9 -10.37 0.65 5.88
N ALA A 10 -10.82 0.98 7.10
CA ALA A 10 -11.26 2.32 7.45
C ALA A 10 -10.11 3.33 7.55
N LEU A 11 -9.00 2.94 8.18
CA LEU A 11 -7.77 3.76 8.29
C LEU A 11 -7.19 4.07 6.90
N TRP A 12 -7.12 3.03 6.07
CA TRP A 12 -6.67 3.11 4.70
C TRP A 12 -7.45 4.11 3.85
N THR A 13 -8.78 4.12 4.01
CA THR A 13 -9.66 5.01 3.26
C THR A 13 -9.46 6.49 3.64
N TYR A 14 -9.19 6.76 4.92
CA TYR A 14 -8.91 8.10 5.42
C TYR A 14 -7.56 8.62 4.93
N GLU A 15 -6.52 7.81 5.01
CA GLU A 15 -5.16 8.16 4.61
C GLU A 15 -5.08 8.51 3.12
N ILE A 16 -5.67 7.67 2.26
CA ILE A 16 -5.79 7.91 0.82
C ILE A 16 -6.54 9.20 0.51
N SER A 17 -7.61 9.51 1.25
CA SER A 17 -8.43 10.69 0.99
C SER A 17 -7.65 11.98 1.27
N THR A 18 -6.83 11.97 2.31
CA THR A 18 -6.11 13.14 2.80
C THR A 18 -4.87 13.41 1.96
N GLU A 19 -4.17 12.34 1.59
CA GLU A 19 -3.05 12.41 0.65
C GLU A 19 -3.49 12.95 -0.72
N LYS A 20 -4.67 12.53 -1.22
CA LYS A 20 -5.26 13.07 -2.47
C LYS A 20 -5.53 14.58 -2.39
N VAL A 21 -5.90 15.10 -1.23
CA VAL A 21 -6.15 16.53 -1.02
C VAL A 21 -4.84 17.31 -1.02
N LEU A 22 -3.84 16.85 -0.26
CA LEU A 22 -2.52 17.48 -0.20
C LEU A 22 -1.85 17.52 -1.58
N ARG A 23 -1.89 16.41 -2.32
CA ARG A 23 -1.37 16.34 -3.70
C ARG A 23 -2.05 17.32 -4.65
N ARG A 24 -3.37 17.51 -4.53
CA ARG A 24 -4.11 18.49 -5.34
C ARG A 24 -3.75 19.93 -4.97
N ALA A 25 -3.51 20.20 -3.69
CA ALA A 25 -3.10 21.52 -3.21
C ALA A 25 -1.71 21.89 -3.74
N VAL A 26 -0.76 20.95 -3.70
CA VAL A 26 0.57 21.12 -4.30
C VAL A 26 0.48 21.36 -5.81
N LYS A 27 -0.29 20.51 -6.52
CA LYS A 27 -0.44 20.63 -7.98
C LYS A 27 -1.04 21.97 -8.42
N LYS A 28 -1.90 22.57 -7.60
CA LYS A 28 -2.49 23.89 -7.87
C LYS A 28 -1.65 25.06 -7.34
N GLY A 29 -0.49 24.77 -6.74
CA GLY A 29 0.43 25.79 -6.21
C GLY A 29 -0.09 26.48 -4.95
N PHE A 30 -1.07 25.90 -4.26
CA PHE A 30 -1.60 26.46 -3.01
C PHE A 30 -0.65 26.24 -1.83
N ILE A 31 0.12 25.15 -1.86
CA ILE A 31 1.17 24.81 -0.90
C ILE A 31 2.34 24.19 -1.65
N THR A 32 3.53 24.26 -1.09
CA THR A 32 4.75 23.60 -1.58
C THR A 32 4.74 22.12 -1.17
N GLN A 33 5.58 21.31 -1.81
CA GLN A 33 5.72 19.90 -1.44
C GLN A 33 6.25 19.75 0.01
N ALA A 34 7.21 20.59 0.40
CA ALA A 34 7.74 20.60 1.77
C ALA A 34 6.65 20.93 2.80
N GLU A 35 5.77 21.90 2.50
CA GLU A 35 4.61 22.21 3.35
C GLU A 35 3.62 21.04 3.38
N ALA A 36 3.36 20.37 2.25
CA ALA A 36 2.48 19.20 2.23
C ALA A 36 3.04 18.03 3.06
N ASP A 37 4.35 17.81 3.01
CA ASP A 37 5.04 16.77 3.79
C ASP A 37 5.02 17.12 5.28
N GLU A 38 5.29 18.39 5.63
CA GLU A 38 5.17 18.91 7.01
C GLU A 38 3.72 18.86 7.53
N PHE A 39 2.74 19.19 6.69
CA PHE A 39 1.33 19.08 7.02
C PHE A 39 0.93 17.63 7.24
N SER A 40 1.42 16.70 6.41
CA SER A 40 1.19 15.26 6.57
C SER A 40 1.72 14.76 7.91
N GLU A 41 2.96 15.13 8.27
CA GLU A 41 3.57 14.76 9.55
C GLU A 41 2.86 15.40 10.76
N LYS A 42 2.54 16.70 10.68
CA LYS A 42 1.79 17.41 11.75
C LYS A 42 0.33 16.97 11.85
N LEU A 43 -0.25 16.44 10.79
CA LEU A 43 -1.63 15.96 10.76
C LEU A 43 -1.86 14.84 11.78
N PHE A 44 -0.89 13.94 11.87
CA PHE A 44 -0.94 12.81 12.80
C PHE A 44 -0.87 13.27 14.26
N GLU A 45 -0.18 14.38 14.55
CA GLU A 45 -0.03 14.90 15.91
C GLU A 45 -1.12 15.88 16.34
N GLN A 46 -1.72 16.65 15.42
CA GLN A 46 -2.54 17.83 15.79
C GLN A 46 -4.02 17.77 15.40
N LEU A 47 -4.45 16.77 14.62
CA LEU A 47 -5.79 16.78 14.06
C LEU A 47 -6.85 16.27 15.06
N ASP A 48 -7.40 17.20 15.85
CA ASP A 48 -8.61 16.97 16.65
C ASP A 48 -9.86 17.05 15.77
N THR A 49 -10.22 15.91 15.18
CA THR A 49 -11.40 15.70 14.32
C THR A 49 -12.72 16.23 14.91
N ARG A 50 -12.80 16.48 16.22
CA ARG A 50 -13.95 17.10 16.92
C ARG A 50 -14.17 18.58 16.58
N LYS A 51 -13.15 19.27 16.06
CA LYS A 51 -13.22 20.70 15.74
C LYS A 51 -13.65 20.99 14.31
N ILE A 52 -13.90 19.95 13.51
CA ILE A 52 -14.32 20.09 12.10
C ILE A 52 -15.85 20.10 12.06
N PRO A 53 -16.49 21.24 11.74
CA PRO A 53 -17.95 21.33 11.71
C PRO A 53 -18.53 20.40 10.64
N GLY A 54 -19.48 19.54 11.03
CA GLY A 54 -20.12 18.57 10.14
C GLY A 54 -19.37 17.26 9.94
N PHE A 55 -18.19 17.08 10.53
CA PHE A 55 -17.47 15.80 10.51
C PHE A 55 -17.99 14.90 11.65
N LEU A 56 -18.64 13.81 11.28
CA LEU A 56 -19.02 12.74 12.20
C LEU A 56 -18.10 11.54 11.95
N PRO A 57 -17.19 11.23 12.88
CA PRO A 57 -16.47 9.96 12.84
C PRO A 57 -17.48 8.82 12.93
N SER A 58 -17.24 7.75 12.19
CA SER A 58 -18.11 6.57 12.29
C SER A 58 -18.11 6.02 13.73
N PRO A 59 -19.15 5.28 14.15
CA PRO A 59 -19.19 4.62 15.46
C PRO A 59 -17.94 3.76 15.76
N LEU A 60 -17.25 3.29 14.72
CA LEU A 60 -15.99 2.55 14.81
C LEU A 60 -14.77 3.48 15.02
N GLY A 61 -14.73 4.64 14.35
CA GLY A 61 -13.72 5.68 14.58
C GLY A 61 -13.82 6.35 15.96
N GLU A 62 -14.97 6.26 16.63
CA GLU A 62 -15.13 6.66 18.04
C GLU A 62 -14.43 5.70 19.01
N LYS A 63 -14.57 4.37 18.81
CA LYS A 63 -13.93 3.36 19.67
C LYS A 63 -12.42 3.33 19.54
N MET A 64 -11.88 3.45 18.33
CA MET A 64 -10.43 3.43 18.08
C MET A 64 -9.69 4.61 18.75
N ARG A 65 -10.35 5.76 18.92
CA ARG A 65 -9.80 6.91 19.63
C ARG A 65 -9.70 6.71 21.14
N ALA A 66 -10.52 5.85 21.73
CA ALA A 66 -10.50 5.59 23.17
C ALA A 66 -9.26 4.79 23.61
N GLU A 67 -8.59 4.09 22.69
CA GLU A 67 -7.58 3.07 23.03
C GLU A 67 -6.13 3.39 22.60
N GLN A 68 -5.84 4.58 22.02
CA GLN A 68 -4.49 5.10 21.66
C GLN A 68 -3.48 4.04 21.14
N VAL A 69 -3.76 3.44 19.97
CA VAL A 69 -2.83 2.46 19.34
C VAL A 69 -2.08 3.13 18.19
N HIS A 70 -0.75 3.27 18.30
CA HIS A 70 0.15 3.62 17.19
C HIS A 70 0.29 2.41 16.25
N VAL A 71 -0.25 2.48 15.02
CA VAL A 71 -0.25 1.34 14.09
C VAL A 71 0.74 1.57 12.96
N ASN A 72 1.72 0.67 12.81
CA ASN A 72 2.49 0.53 11.58
C ASN A 72 1.57 -0.16 10.53
N PRO A 73 1.19 0.50 9.42
CA PRO A 73 0.15 0.02 8.51
C PRO A 73 0.60 -1.14 7.60
N TYR A 74 1.84 -1.63 7.71
CA TYR A 74 2.35 -2.68 6.82
C TYR A 74 1.70 -4.04 7.11
N VAL A 75 1.26 -4.69 6.04
CA VAL A 75 0.61 -6.00 6.05
C VAL A 75 1.63 -7.09 5.73
N SER A 76 1.56 -8.22 6.44
CA SER A 76 2.47 -9.34 6.21
C SER A 76 2.10 -10.13 4.95
N MET A 77 2.84 -9.93 3.87
CA MET A 77 2.74 -10.77 2.67
C MET A 77 3.08 -12.23 2.98
N THR A 78 3.92 -12.46 3.99
CA THR A 78 4.29 -13.83 4.41
C THR A 78 3.11 -14.56 5.02
N GLU A 79 2.26 -13.89 5.80
CA GLU A 79 1.03 -14.49 6.32
C GLU A 79 0.02 -14.72 5.18
N ILE A 80 -0.16 -13.77 4.27
CA ILE A 80 -1.01 -13.94 3.07
C ILE A 80 -0.58 -15.18 2.26
N ALA A 81 0.73 -15.37 2.08
CA ALA A 81 1.26 -16.53 1.37
C ALA A 81 0.98 -17.86 2.11
N LYS A 82 1.04 -17.85 3.45
CA LYS A 82 0.74 -19.03 4.28
C LYS A 82 -0.72 -19.45 4.21
N GLU A 83 -1.65 -18.51 4.01
CA GLU A 83 -3.07 -18.81 3.79
C GLU A 83 -3.28 -19.71 2.56
N LYS A 84 -2.47 -19.56 1.50
CA LYS A 84 -2.51 -20.42 0.30
C LYS A 84 -1.76 -21.74 0.49
N LYS A 85 -0.51 -21.66 0.95
CA LYS A 85 0.38 -22.82 1.11
C LYS A 85 1.39 -22.56 2.22
N SER A 86 1.28 -23.33 3.30
CA SER A 86 2.10 -23.13 4.51
C SER A 86 3.59 -23.42 4.34
N SER A 87 3.97 -24.30 3.40
CA SER A 87 5.34 -24.85 3.36
C SER A 87 6.40 -23.96 2.70
N SER A 88 6.02 -22.96 1.90
CA SER A 88 7.01 -22.11 1.20
C SER A 88 6.50 -20.70 0.86
N PRO A 89 6.17 -19.87 1.87
CA PRO A 89 5.64 -18.52 1.65
C PRO A 89 6.61 -17.60 0.88
N GLY A 90 7.92 -17.69 1.16
CA GLY A 90 8.93 -16.90 0.45
C GLY A 90 9.01 -17.21 -1.04
N TYR A 91 8.75 -18.46 -1.44
CA TYR A 91 8.73 -18.85 -2.85
C TYR A 91 7.55 -18.20 -3.59
N LEU A 92 6.38 -18.10 -2.97
CA LEU A 92 5.20 -17.44 -3.57
C LEU A 92 5.47 -15.96 -3.81
N ILE A 93 6.08 -15.27 -2.84
CA ILE A 93 6.45 -13.86 -2.97
C ILE A 93 7.49 -13.67 -4.09
N GLN A 94 8.52 -14.53 -4.15
CA GLN A 94 9.49 -14.49 -5.25
C GLN A 94 8.84 -14.79 -6.61
N SER A 95 7.91 -15.75 -6.67
CA SER A 95 7.18 -16.08 -7.89
C SER A 95 6.36 -14.90 -8.40
N TRP A 96 5.67 -14.21 -7.50
CA TRP A 96 4.94 -12.99 -7.82
C TRP A 96 5.85 -11.89 -8.40
N MET A 97 7.03 -11.70 -7.80
CA MET A 97 8.01 -10.71 -8.26
C MET A 97 8.68 -11.03 -9.61
N ARG A 98 8.53 -12.26 -10.14
CA ARG A 98 9.03 -12.60 -11.50
C ARG A 98 8.14 -12.03 -12.62
N SER A 99 6.91 -11.66 -12.31
CA SER A 99 5.98 -11.12 -13.30
C SER A 99 6.35 -9.69 -13.69
N ASN A 100 6.47 -9.41 -15.00
CA ASN A 100 6.72 -8.05 -15.50
C ASN A 100 5.62 -7.08 -15.04
N THR A 101 4.35 -7.52 -15.04
CA THR A 101 3.23 -6.72 -14.56
C THR A 101 3.38 -6.35 -13.08
N THR A 102 3.88 -7.27 -12.25
CA THR A 102 4.14 -7.01 -10.84
C THR A 102 5.22 -5.96 -10.67
N ILE A 103 6.33 -6.09 -11.40
CA ILE A 103 7.45 -5.14 -11.30
C ILE A 103 7.01 -3.74 -11.73
N GLU A 104 6.25 -3.63 -12.83
CA GLU A 104 5.74 -2.33 -13.28
C GLU A 104 4.74 -1.72 -12.29
N TYR A 105 3.87 -2.54 -11.68
CA TYR A 105 2.99 -2.07 -10.61
C TYR A 105 3.78 -1.52 -9.41
N LEU A 106 4.80 -2.25 -8.95
CA LEU A 106 5.67 -1.81 -7.87
C LEU A 106 6.41 -0.52 -8.25
N ARG A 107 6.99 -0.44 -9.45
CA ARG A 107 7.64 0.78 -9.98
C ARG A 107 6.67 1.96 -9.96
N MET A 108 5.45 1.78 -10.45
CA MET A 108 4.43 2.84 -10.44
C MET A 108 4.09 3.30 -9.04
N TRP A 109 3.89 2.36 -8.12
CA TRP A 109 3.60 2.67 -6.73
C TRP A 109 4.74 3.49 -6.12
N GLU A 110 5.99 3.02 -6.25
CA GLU A 110 7.15 3.74 -5.71
C GLU A 110 7.33 5.12 -6.35
N LYS A 111 7.14 5.28 -7.67
CA LYS A 111 7.20 6.60 -8.33
C LYS A 111 6.17 7.58 -7.79
N ILE A 112 5.01 7.08 -7.38
CA ILE A 112 3.91 7.92 -6.89
C ILE A 112 4.12 8.28 -5.41
N TYR A 113 4.59 7.34 -4.59
CA TYR A 113 4.57 7.45 -3.12
C TYR A 113 5.95 7.55 -2.47
N ASN A 114 7.04 7.26 -3.18
CA ASN A 114 8.39 7.23 -2.64
C ASN A 114 9.31 8.26 -3.32
N PRO A 115 9.57 9.42 -2.70
CA PRO A 115 10.46 10.44 -3.26
C PRO A 115 11.94 10.02 -3.32
N ARG A 116 12.33 8.94 -2.64
CA ARG A 116 13.69 8.39 -2.64
C ARG A 116 13.87 7.27 -3.66
N PHE A 117 12.83 6.91 -4.42
CA PHE A 117 12.87 5.83 -5.39
C PHE A 117 13.90 6.09 -6.50
N GLN A 118 14.80 5.14 -6.73
CA GLN A 118 15.85 5.25 -7.72
C GLN A 118 15.40 4.62 -9.05
N GLU A 119 14.78 5.43 -9.91
CA GLU A 119 14.23 4.96 -11.19
C GLU A 119 15.29 4.40 -12.14
N VAL A 120 16.47 5.05 -12.24
CA VAL A 120 17.57 4.56 -13.09
C VAL A 120 18.08 3.20 -12.61
N ALA A 121 18.27 3.03 -11.30
CA ALA A 121 18.67 1.74 -10.72
C ALA A 121 17.59 0.66 -10.91
N CYS A 122 16.32 1.04 -10.91
CA CYS A 122 15.21 0.13 -11.24
C CYS A 122 15.30 -0.36 -12.70
N ASP A 123 15.56 0.52 -13.66
CA ASP A 123 15.70 0.15 -15.07
C ASP A 123 16.88 -0.82 -15.29
N GLU A 124 18.03 -0.54 -14.66
CA GLU A 124 19.20 -1.43 -14.69
C GLU A 124 18.92 -2.79 -14.05
N LEU A 125 18.20 -2.81 -12.92
CA LEU A 125 17.82 -4.03 -12.23
C LEU A 125 16.90 -4.90 -13.09
N ILE A 126 15.90 -4.30 -13.73
CA ILE A 126 14.97 -4.99 -14.65
C ILE A 126 15.75 -5.57 -15.83
N HIS A 127 16.65 -4.78 -16.43
CA HIS A 127 17.49 -5.25 -17.53
C HIS A 127 18.36 -6.44 -17.11
N THR A 128 18.99 -6.35 -15.93
CA THR A 128 19.83 -7.42 -15.38
C THR A 128 19.04 -8.69 -15.17
N VAL A 129 17.93 -8.63 -14.44
CA VAL A 129 17.05 -9.79 -14.17
C VAL A 129 16.62 -10.50 -15.45
N LYS A 130 16.27 -9.73 -16.50
CA LYS A 130 15.88 -10.27 -17.81
C LYS A 130 17.04 -10.93 -18.55
N THR A 131 18.24 -10.35 -18.48
CA THR A 131 19.41 -10.81 -19.24
C THR A 131 20.09 -12.01 -18.59
N THR A 132 20.20 -12.01 -17.26
CA THR A 132 20.94 -13.03 -16.50
C THR A 132 20.05 -14.16 -15.99
N GLY A 133 18.72 -14.01 -16.04
CA GLY A 133 17.77 -14.94 -15.43
C GLY A 133 17.84 -14.93 -13.88
N THR A 134 18.49 -13.94 -13.29
CA THR A 134 18.58 -13.80 -11.83
C THR A 134 17.19 -13.64 -11.23
N THR A 135 16.87 -14.37 -10.16
CA THR A 135 15.59 -14.20 -9.46
C THR A 135 15.56 -12.86 -8.73
N LEU A 136 14.58 -12.02 -9.06
CA LEU A 136 14.29 -10.80 -8.31
C LEU A 136 13.68 -11.17 -6.94
N THR A 137 14.33 -10.76 -5.87
CA THR A 137 13.86 -10.96 -4.49
C THR A 137 13.42 -9.63 -3.88
N PRO A 138 12.54 -9.62 -2.86
CA PRO A 138 12.12 -8.38 -2.21
C PRO A 138 13.31 -7.58 -1.66
N SER A 139 14.28 -8.24 -1.03
CA SER A 139 15.49 -7.57 -0.53
C SER A 139 16.35 -6.97 -1.64
N LEU A 140 16.47 -7.64 -2.80
CA LEU A 140 17.19 -7.08 -3.95
C LEU A 140 16.47 -5.84 -4.50
N TRP A 141 15.15 -5.91 -4.66
CA TRP A 141 14.33 -4.76 -5.07
C TRP A 141 14.50 -3.57 -4.11
N ILE A 142 14.32 -3.79 -2.81
CA ILE A 142 14.42 -2.75 -1.77
C ILE A 142 15.81 -2.10 -1.77
N ASN A 143 16.87 -2.90 -1.70
CA ASN A 143 18.23 -2.38 -1.56
C ASN A 143 18.69 -1.62 -2.80
N THR A 144 18.36 -2.11 -4.00
CA THR A 144 18.81 -1.49 -5.26
C THR A 144 18.00 -0.24 -5.60
N THR A 145 16.69 -0.24 -5.35
CA THR A 145 15.81 0.85 -5.80
C THR A 145 15.44 1.86 -4.70
N GLN A 146 15.86 1.61 -3.46
CA GLN A 146 15.42 2.34 -2.27
C GLN A 146 13.89 2.30 -2.10
N ALA A 147 13.26 1.18 -2.50
CA ALA A 147 11.82 0.99 -2.37
C ALA A 147 11.38 1.05 -0.89
N MET A 148 10.28 1.76 -0.63
CA MET A 148 9.70 1.87 0.70
C MET A 148 8.47 0.99 0.85
N GLY A 149 7.73 0.69 -0.23
CA GLY A 149 6.47 -0.03 -0.21
C GLY A 149 6.55 -1.49 0.24
N MET A 150 7.76 -2.04 0.37
CA MET A 150 8.01 -3.36 0.94
C MET A 150 9.16 -3.33 1.94
N GLN A 151 9.08 -4.19 2.95
CA GLN A 151 10.12 -4.37 3.95
C GLN A 151 10.40 -5.86 4.15
N THR A 152 11.66 -6.18 4.40
CA THR A 152 12.08 -7.54 4.77
C THR A 152 12.76 -7.55 6.11
N SER A 153 12.29 -8.40 7.02
CA SER A 153 12.90 -8.64 8.32
C SER A 153 13.46 -10.06 8.41
N ARG A 154 14.61 -10.22 9.06
CA ARG A 154 15.24 -11.53 9.32
C ARG A 154 14.98 -11.95 10.77
N GLY A 155 14.85 -13.24 11.04
CA GLY A 155 14.73 -13.80 12.39
C GLY A 155 13.37 -14.44 12.69
N LYS A 156 13.12 -14.76 13.97
CA LYS A 156 11.87 -15.39 14.43
C LYS A 156 10.72 -14.38 14.31
N GLY A 157 9.71 -14.72 13.51
CA GLY A 157 8.66 -13.77 13.12
C GLY A 157 9.07 -12.84 11.97
N GLY A 158 10.22 -13.08 11.35
CA GLY A 158 10.66 -12.38 10.15
C GLY A 158 9.82 -12.77 8.92
N GLY A 159 9.96 -11.97 7.86
CA GLY A 159 9.22 -12.17 6.63
C GLY A 159 9.28 -10.93 5.75
N THR A 160 8.41 -10.92 4.74
CA THR A 160 8.14 -9.75 3.91
C THR A 160 6.81 -9.15 4.33
N THR A 161 6.86 -7.86 4.66
CA THR A 161 5.68 -7.01 4.88
C THR A 161 5.64 -5.96 3.78
N ALA A 162 4.46 -5.45 3.46
CA ALA A 162 4.27 -4.45 2.43
C ALA A 162 3.18 -3.46 2.80
N HIS A 163 3.20 -2.32 2.14
CA HIS A 163 2.08 -1.38 2.16
C HIS A 163 0.78 -2.09 1.77
N PRO A 164 -0.39 -1.77 2.38
CA PRO A 164 -1.64 -2.48 2.11
C PRO A 164 -1.99 -2.58 0.63
N GLU A 165 -1.86 -1.52 -0.18
CA GLU A 165 -2.07 -1.58 -1.65
C GLU A 165 -1.24 -2.65 -2.36
N ILE A 166 0.01 -2.81 -1.92
CA ILE A 166 0.95 -3.77 -2.50
C ILE A 166 0.59 -5.17 -2.00
N ALA A 167 0.24 -5.31 -0.72
CA ALA A 167 -0.21 -6.56 -0.13
C ALA A 167 -1.53 -7.06 -0.75
N GLU A 168 -2.48 -6.17 -1.04
CA GLU A 168 -3.74 -6.49 -1.70
C GLU A 168 -3.52 -6.87 -3.16
N MET A 169 -2.59 -6.22 -3.87
CA MET A 169 -2.21 -6.66 -5.22
C MET A 169 -1.63 -8.08 -5.19
N PHE A 170 -0.75 -8.37 -4.22
CA PHE A 170 -0.22 -9.72 -4.02
C PHE A 170 -1.33 -10.73 -3.70
N ARG A 171 -2.28 -10.37 -2.83
CA ARG A 171 -3.46 -11.20 -2.52
C ARG A 171 -4.29 -11.47 -3.77
N ALA A 172 -4.60 -10.45 -4.57
CA ALA A 172 -5.33 -10.61 -5.82
C ALA A 172 -4.62 -11.55 -6.79
N TRP A 173 -3.30 -11.43 -6.92
CA TRP A 173 -2.52 -12.36 -7.74
C TRP A 173 -2.56 -13.81 -7.23
N LEU A 174 -2.57 -14.00 -5.90
CA LEU A 174 -2.51 -15.31 -5.27
C LEU A 174 -3.88 -16.03 -5.19
N PHE A 175 -4.96 -15.26 -5.09
CA PHE A 175 -6.34 -15.71 -4.89
C PHE A 175 -7.25 -15.16 -6.03
N PRO A 176 -7.50 -15.96 -7.08
CA PRO A 176 -8.31 -15.53 -8.23
C PRO A 176 -9.72 -15.06 -7.85
N GLU A 177 -10.32 -15.64 -6.82
CA GLU A 177 -11.60 -15.24 -6.26
C GLU A 177 -11.58 -13.79 -5.76
N PHE A 178 -10.52 -13.39 -5.07
CA PHE A 178 -10.33 -12.03 -4.58
C PHE A 178 -10.16 -11.04 -5.74
N MET A 179 -9.38 -11.42 -6.76
CA MET A 179 -9.23 -10.59 -7.97
C MET A 179 -10.55 -10.41 -8.73
N LEU A 180 -11.36 -11.46 -8.83
CA LEU A 180 -12.68 -11.37 -9.47
C LEU A 180 -13.60 -10.39 -8.72
N ASP A 181 -13.57 -10.42 -7.38
CA ASP A 181 -14.36 -9.51 -6.56
C ASP A 181 -13.87 -8.06 -6.69
N LEU A 182 -12.56 -7.80 -6.74
CA LEU A 182 -12.01 -6.47 -7.05
C LEU A 182 -12.52 -5.94 -8.40
N VAL A 183 -12.50 -6.77 -9.45
CA VAL A 183 -13.01 -6.39 -10.78
C VAL A 183 -14.50 -6.07 -10.74
N ARG A 184 -15.30 -6.87 -10.01
CA ARG A 184 -16.73 -6.63 -9.84
C ARG A 184 -17.01 -5.33 -9.09
N CYS A 185 -16.31 -5.09 -7.99
CA CYS A 185 -16.39 -3.85 -7.21
C CYS A 185 -16.09 -2.63 -8.08
N TYR A 186 -15.00 -2.68 -8.86
CA TYR A 186 -14.67 -1.59 -9.78
C TYR A 186 -15.80 -1.34 -10.80
N ARG A 187 -16.33 -2.40 -11.42
CA ARG A 187 -17.44 -2.28 -12.39
C ARG A 187 -18.69 -1.67 -11.76
N MET A 188 -19.07 -2.08 -10.55
CA MET A 188 -20.22 -1.52 -9.84
C MET A 188 -20.05 -0.02 -9.58
N VAL A 189 -18.86 0.41 -9.15
CA VAL A 189 -18.56 1.83 -8.93
C VAL A 189 -18.64 2.62 -10.24
N GLN A 190 -18.15 2.09 -11.35
CA GLN A 190 -18.25 2.78 -12.65
C GLN A 190 -19.71 2.90 -13.12
N HIS A 191 -20.52 1.86 -12.97
CA HIS A 191 -21.94 1.91 -13.32
C HIS A 191 -22.69 2.95 -12.47
N ASN A 192 -22.40 3.05 -11.17
CA ASN A 192 -23.06 4.02 -10.29
C ASN A 192 -22.64 5.47 -10.59
N LYS A 193 -21.40 5.72 -11.03
CA LYS A 193 -20.95 7.06 -11.44
C LYS A 193 -21.59 7.59 -12.72
N VAL A 194 -22.09 6.69 -13.57
CA VAL A 194 -22.80 7.05 -14.81
C VAL A 194 -24.29 7.29 -14.56
N ALA A 195 -24.80 6.87 -13.39
CA ALA A 195 -26.21 6.96 -13.02
C ALA A 195 -26.55 8.21 -12.16
N GLU A 196 -25.56 9.03 -11.80
CA GLU A 196 -25.80 10.33 -11.15
C GLU A 196 -25.95 11.42 -12.25
N PRO A 197 -27.10 12.12 -12.31
CA PRO A 197 -27.40 13.14 -13.33
C PRO A 197 -26.64 14.46 -13.16
#